data_AF-A0A0H2YQD5-F1
#
_entry.id   AF-A0A0H2YQD5-F1
#
_cell.length_a   1.000
_cell.length_b   1.000
_cell.length_c   1.000
_cell.angle_alpha   90.00
_cell.angle_beta   90.00
_cell.angle_gamma   90.00
#
_symmetry.space_group_name_H-M   'P 1'
#
loop_
_entity.id
_entity.type
_entity.pdbx_description
1 polymer ?
#
loop_
_entity_poly.entity_id
_entity_poly.type
_entity_poly.pdbx_seq_one_letter_code
_entity_poly.pdbx_strand_id
1 'polypeptide(L)'
;MFIQKILSYKKIFKINMLFLILCLAINIILFKNLPNKIALQIVESGELGNYIPKLFFIFFTPIVISLITFYNYMKTELRVSRSIVPVIVLFILNIIILITNLFA
;
A
#
# COMPACT_ATOMS: atom_id res chain seq x y z
N MET A 1 21.36 -6.45 -23.93
CA MET A 1 20.01 -6.84 -23.45
C MET A 1 19.97 -7.21 -21.95
N PHE A 2 20.91 -8.01 -21.44
CA PHE A 2 20.92 -8.43 -20.01
C PHE A 2 21.10 -7.28 -19.00
N ILE A 3 22.04 -6.35 -19.29
CA ILE A 3 22.32 -5.18 -18.42
C ILE A 3 21.09 -4.26 -18.30
N GLN A 4 20.35 -4.04 -19.39
CA GLN A 4 19.11 -3.23 -19.39
C GLN A 4 18.01 -3.87 -18.54
N LYS A 5 17.86 -5.21 -18.58
CA LYS A 5 16.94 -5.93 -17.70
C LYS A 5 17.31 -5.70 -16.23
N ILE A 6 18.57 -5.92 -15.84
CA ILE A 6 19.06 -5.72 -14.46
C ILE A 6 18.83 -4.28 -13.98
N LEU A 7 19.09 -3.29 -14.84
CA LEU A 7 18.87 -1.88 -14.52
C LEU A 7 17.38 -1.58 -14.28
N SER A 8 16.48 -2.22 -15.04
CA SER A 8 15.03 -2.10 -14.87
C SER A 8 14.54 -2.72 -13.56
N TYR A 9 15.02 -3.91 -13.19
CA TYR A 9 14.70 -4.55 -11.89
C TYR A 9 15.10 -3.67 -10.71
N LYS A 10 16.33 -3.12 -10.72
CA LYS A 10 16.79 -2.21 -9.66
C LYS A 10 15.92 -0.96 -9.56
N LYS A 11 15.47 -0.40 -10.68
CA LYS A 11 14.56 0.76 -10.69
C LYS A 11 13.19 0.42 -10.09
N ILE A 12 12.59 -0.69 -10.51
CA ILE A 12 11.27 -1.13 -10.01
C ILE A 12 11.33 -1.42 -8.51
N PHE A 13 12.37 -2.11 -8.05
CA PHE A 13 12.59 -2.37 -6.63
C PHE A 13 12.69 -1.06 -5.83
N LYS A 14 13.49 -0.10 -6.30
CA LYS A 14 13.61 1.22 -5.64
C LYS A 14 12.26 1.96 -5.57
N ILE A 15 11.48 1.94 -6.64
CA ILE A 15 10.15 2.57 -6.67
C ILE A 15 9.22 1.90 -5.65
N ASN A 16 9.13 0.58 -5.65
CA ASN A 16 8.27 -0.13 -4.72
C ASN A 16 8.70 0.09 -3.26
N MET A 17 10.01 0.11 -2.99
CA MET A 17 10.55 0.43 -1.66
C MET A 17 10.24 1.87 -1.24
N LEU A 18 10.28 2.84 -2.17
CA LEU A 18 9.85 4.21 -1.88
C LEU A 18 8.38 4.25 -1.45
N PHE A 19 7.49 3.60 -2.19
CA PHE A 19 6.07 3.52 -1.82
C PHE A 19 5.85 2.80 -0.49
N LEU A 20 6.61 1.74 -0.20
CA LEU A 20 6.57 1.05 1.08
C LEU A 20 6.95 1.99 2.24
N ILE A 21 8.04 2.73 2.10
CA ILE A 21 8.52 3.68 3.11
C ILE A 21 7.49 4.80 3.30
N LEU A 22 6.97 5.38 2.21
CA LEU A 22 5.93 6.40 2.28
C LEU A 22 4.66 5.88 2.97
N CYS A 23 4.24 4.65 2.65
CA CYS A 23 3.07 4.03 3.26
C CYS A 23 3.26 3.85 4.77
N LEU A 24 4.42 3.33 5.20
CA LEU A 24 4.75 3.20 6.62
C LEU A 24 4.80 4.56 7.32
N ALA A 25 5.48 5.54 6.72
CA ALA A 25 5.62 6.87 7.32
C ALA A 25 4.25 7.52 7.53
N ILE A 26 3.38 7.50 6.52
CA ILE A 26 2.03 8.06 6.62
C ILE A 26 1.20 7.30 7.66
N ASN A 27 1.22 5.97 7.65
CA ASN A 27 0.47 5.15 8.59
C ASN A 27 0.91 5.39 10.05
N ILE A 28 2.21 5.57 10.29
CA ILE A 28 2.76 5.86 11.62
C ILE A 28 2.40 7.28 12.07
N ILE A 29 2.54 8.29 11.20
CA ILE A 29 2.21 9.69 11.51
C ILE A 29 0.73 9.82 11.89
N LEU A 30 -0.15 9.15 11.15
CA LEU A 30 -1.59 9.23 11.35
C LEU A 30 -2.11 8.29 12.44
N PHE A 31 -1.31 7.32 12.91
CA PHE A 31 -1.72 6.30 13.90
C PHE A 31 -2.44 6.88 15.12
N LYS A 32 -1.91 7.99 15.65
CA LYS A 32 -2.45 8.64 16.86
C LYS A 32 -3.79 9.32 16.63
N ASN A 33 -4.03 9.79 15.40
CA ASN A 33 -5.21 10.57 15.04
C ASN A 33 -6.35 9.67 14.53
N LEU A 34 -6.07 8.39 14.25
CA LEU A 34 -7.05 7.45 13.76
C LEU A 34 -7.90 6.83 14.90
N PRO A 35 -9.19 6.58 14.64
CA PRO A 35 -10.06 5.86 15.56
C PRO A 35 -9.55 4.43 15.79
N ASN A 36 -9.91 3.83 16.94
CA ASN A 36 -9.47 2.47 17.28
C ASN A 36 -9.97 1.39 16.30
N LYS A 37 -11.06 1.68 15.58
CA LYS A 37 -11.66 0.85 14.54
C LYS A 37 -11.65 1.64 13.24
N ILE A 38 -11.10 1.05 12.18
CA ILE A 38 -11.02 1.64 10.83
C ILE A 38 -12.11 1.00 9.98
N ALA A 39 -13.00 1.82 9.44
CA ALA A 39 -13.99 1.40 8.46
C ALA A 39 -13.33 1.17 7.11
N LEU A 40 -13.67 0.06 6.46
CA LEU A 40 -13.18 -0.31 5.14
C LEU A 40 -14.18 0.00 4.04
N GLN A 41 -15.44 0.27 4.40
CA GLN A 41 -16.53 0.43 3.45
C GLN A 41 -17.45 1.59 3.85
N ILE A 42 -17.94 2.31 2.85
CA ILE A 42 -19.11 3.19 2.98
C ILE A 42 -20.31 2.36 2.51
N VAL A 43 -21.29 2.14 3.39
CA VAL A 43 -22.51 1.37 3.07
C VAL A 43 -23.53 2.24 2.32
N GLU A 44 -24.58 1.64 1.77
CA GLU A 44 -25.58 2.35 0.95
C GLU A 44 -26.28 3.51 1.68
N SER A 45 -26.34 3.45 3.02
CA SER A 45 -26.85 4.55 3.86
C SER A 45 -25.91 5.76 3.93
N GLY A 46 -24.70 5.68 3.38
CA GLY A 46 -23.63 6.67 3.52
C GLY A 46 -22.84 6.53 4.82
N GLU A 47 -23.23 5.60 5.70
CA GLU A 47 -22.50 5.32 6.95
C GLU A 47 -21.22 4.52 6.70
N LEU A 48 -20.30 4.61 7.64
CA LEU A 48 -19.14 3.74 7.68
C LEU A 48 -19.55 2.34 8.17
N GLY A 49 -19.12 1.32 7.45
CA GLY A 49 -19.38 -0.09 7.77
C GLY A 49 -18.11 -0.93 7.63
N ASN A 50 -18.18 -2.18 8.12
CA ASN A 50 -17.09 -3.15 8.10
C ASN A 50 -15.77 -2.62 8.68
N TYR A 51 -15.58 -2.86 9.97
CA TYR A 51 -14.47 -2.31 10.73
C TYR A 51 -13.37 -3.34 10.99
N ILE A 52 -12.12 -2.87 10.96
CA ILE A 52 -10.98 -3.63 11.46
C ILE A 52 -10.23 -2.83 12.55
N PRO A 53 -9.54 -3.50 13.49
CA PRO A 53 -8.70 -2.81 14.45
C PRO A 53 -7.60 -1.99 13.76
N LYS A 54 -7.37 -0.75 14.21
CA LYS A 54 -6.39 0.15 13.58
C LYS A 54 -4.97 -0.41 13.50
N LEU A 55 -4.58 -1.22 14.49
CA LEU A 55 -3.29 -1.91 14.50
C LEU A 55 -3.13 -2.81 13.28
N PHE A 56 -4.15 -3.57 12.90
CA PHE A 56 -4.08 -4.43 11.71
C PHE A 56 -4.02 -3.60 10.43
N PHE A 57 -4.85 -2.57 10.31
CA PHE A 57 -4.88 -1.72 9.12
C PHE A 57 -3.53 -1.08 8.80
N ILE A 58 -2.86 -0.55 9.82
CA ILE A 58 -1.62 0.25 9.68
C ILE A 58 -0.46 -0.60 9.16
N PHE A 59 -0.46 -1.91 9.43
CA PHE A 59 0.54 -2.83 8.89
C PHE A 59 0.07 -3.57 7.64
N PHE A 60 -1.24 -3.66 7.39
CA PHE A 60 -1.78 -4.44 6.27
C PHE A 60 -1.22 -3.98 4.91
N THR A 61 -1.40 -2.71 4.54
CA THR A 61 -0.95 -2.22 3.23
C THR A 61 0.58 -2.32 3.06
N PRO A 62 1.43 -1.91 4.03
CA PRO A 62 2.87 -2.13 3.96
C PRO A 62 3.28 -3.59 3.78
N ILE A 63 2.63 -4.52 4.48
CA ILE A 63 2.90 -5.96 4.34
C ILE A 63 2.59 -6.41 2.91
N VAL A 64 1.42 -6.04 2.36
CA VAL A 64 1.03 -6.42 1.00
C VAL A 64 1.99 -5.83 -0.04
N ILE A 65 2.38 -4.55 0.08
CA ILE A 65 3.39 -3.93 -0.79
C ILE A 65 4.74 -4.69 -0.70
N SER A 66 5.15 -5.08 0.50
CA SER A 66 6.37 -5.85 0.72
C SER A 66 6.32 -7.21 0.02
N LEU A 67 5.20 -7.94 0.16
CA LEU A 67 4.98 -9.23 -0.50
C LEU A 67 4.99 -9.10 -2.02
N ILE A 68 4.33 -8.08 -2.58
CA ILE A 68 4.35 -7.80 -4.03
C ILE A 68 5.78 -7.50 -4.50
N THR A 69 6.53 -6.72 -3.72
CA THR A 69 7.91 -6.36 -4.06
C THR A 69 8.82 -7.58 -4.05
N PHE A 70 8.71 -8.42 -3.02
CA PHE A 70 9.46 -9.66 -2.91
C PHE A 70 9.10 -10.66 -4.02
N TYR A 71 7.80 -10.86 -4.28
CA TYR A 71 7.33 -11.73 -5.36
C TYR A 71 7.86 -11.29 -6.73
N ASN A 72 7.83 -9.98 -7.01
CA ASN A 72 8.39 -9.44 -8.23
C ASN A 72 9.91 -9.64 -8.30
N TYR A 73 10.63 -9.42 -7.20
CA TYR A 73 12.08 -9.64 -7.15
C TYR A 73 12.47 -11.09 -7.51
N MET A 74 11.66 -12.08 -7.14
CA MET A 74 11.90 -13.50 -7.43
C MET A 74 11.59 -13.90 -8.89
N LYS A 75 10.93 -13.05 -9.69
CA LYS A 75 10.60 -13.37 -11.09
C LYS A 75 11.73 -13.06 -12.06
N THR A 76 11.93 -13.98 -13.01
CA THR A 76 12.90 -13.85 -14.11
C THR A 76 12.43 -12.90 -15.23
N GLU A 77 11.12 -12.68 -15.35
CA GLU A 77 10.52 -11.71 -16.28
C GLU A 77 9.60 -10.72 -15.56
N LEU A 78 10.02 -9.44 -15.52
CA LEU A 78 9.21 -8.35 -14.99
C LEU A 78 8.60 -7.50 -16.09
N ARG A 79 7.30 -7.28 -15.99
CA ARG A 79 6.61 -6.19 -16.71
C ARG A 79 6.34 -5.07 -15.71
N VAL A 80 6.83 -3.87 -16.02
CA VAL A 80 6.71 -2.66 -15.17
C VAL A 80 5.28 -2.47 -14.67
N SER A 81 4.29 -2.58 -15.57
CA SER A 81 2.87 -2.42 -15.23
C SER A 81 2.38 -3.43 -14.20
N ARG A 82 2.81 -4.69 -14.29
CA ARG A 82 2.39 -5.76 -13.36
C ARG A 82 3.06 -5.66 -11.98
N SER A 83 4.09 -4.83 -11.84
CA SER A 83 4.86 -4.72 -10.60
C SER A 83 4.64 -3.40 -9.87
N ILE A 84 4.50 -2.29 -10.59
CA ILE A 84 4.34 -0.95 -10.02
C ILE A 84 2.86 -0.59 -9.84
N VAL A 85 2.00 -0.88 -10.83
CA VAL A 85 0.58 -0.46 -10.79
C VAL A 85 -0.15 -0.99 -9.54
N PRO A 86 -0.01 -2.27 -9.14
CA PRO A 86 -0.66 -2.75 -7.92
C PRO A 86 -0.21 -2.01 -6.66
N VAL A 87 1.08 -1.64 -6.58
CA VAL A 87 1.64 -0.89 -5.44
C VAL A 87 1.06 0.51 -5.37
N ILE A 88 0.97 1.20 -6.52
CA ILE A 88 0.35 2.53 -6.60
C ILE A 88 -1.13 2.47 -6.20
N VAL A 89 -1.89 1.50 -6.74
CA VAL A 89 -3.32 1.33 -6.42
C VAL A 89 -3.51 1.08 -4.92
N LEU A 90 -2.73 0.16 -4.33
CA LEU A 90 -2.79 -0.12 -2.89
C LEU A 90 -2.42 1.11 -2.05
N PHE A 91 -1.41 1.86 -2.47
CA PHE A 91 -1.02 3.09 -1.79
C PHE A 91 -2.16 4.13 -1.82
N ILE A 92 -2.76 4.38 -2.99
CA ILE A 92 -3.88 5.31 -3.13
C ILE A 92 -5.07 4.87 -2.27
N LEU A 93 -5.45 3.58 -2.31
CA LEU A 93 -6.53 3.04 -1.48
C LEU A 93 -6.27 3.24 0.01
N ASN A 94 -5.03 3.01 0.45
CA ASN A 94 -4.63 3.24 1.84
C ASN A 94 -4.81 4.72 2.23
N ILE A 95 -4.41 5.67 1.37
CA ILE A 95 -4.63 7.10 1.60
C ILE A 95 -6.12 7.45 1.68
N ILE A 96 -6.95 6.92 0.77
CA ILE A 96 -8.39 7.18 0.78
C ILE A 96 -9.00 6.71 2.10
N ILE A 97 -8.73 5.46 2.52
CA ILE A 97 -9.27 4.91 3.77
C ILE A 97 -8.82 5.74 4.97
N LEU A 98 -7.54 6.14 5.01
CA LEU A 98 -7.02 7.00 6.08
C LEU A 98 -7.76 8.33 6.16
N ILE A 99 -7.91 9.02 5.02
CA ILE A 99 -8.59 10.32 4.94
C ILE A 99 -10.05 10.16 5.39
N THR A 100 -10.77 9.19 4.83
CA THR A 100 -12.18 8.95 5.18
C THR A 100 -12.36 8.71 6.68
N ASN A 101 -11.46 7.95 7.33
CA ASN A 101 -11.55 7.66 8.76
C ASN A 101 -10.99 8.77 9.67
N LEU A 102 -10.28 9.76 9.14
CA LEU A 102 -9.83 10.93 9.91
C LEU A 102 -10.91 12.01 10.02
N PHE A 103 -11.83 12.06 9.04
CA PHE A 103 -12.89 13.06 8.95
C PHE A 103 -14.29 12.53 9.27
N ALA A 104 -14.39 11.26 9.65
CA ALA A 104 -15.63 10.62 10.09
C ALA A 104 -15.69 10.54 11.63
#